data_AF-M4Y075-F1
#
_entry.id   AF-M4Y075-F1
#
_cell.length_a   1.000
_cell.length_b   1.000
_cell.length_c   1.000
_cell.angle_alpha   90.00
_cell.angle_beta   90.00
_cell.angle_gamma   90.00
#
_symmetry.space_group_name_H-M   'P 1'
#
loop_
_entity.id
_entity.type
_entity.pdbx_description
1 polymer ?
#
loop_
_entity_poly.entity_id
_entity_poly.type
_entity_poly.pdbx_seq_one_letter_code
_entity_poly.pdbx_strand_id
1 'polypeptide(L)'
;GGEANTLPHVAFYINVNRAISDEECTFDNSWLWKSDKGRRSFCHDANISLIYRVNLERSLQYGIVGSATPDAKIVRISLDDDSTGAGIHLNDQLSYRQFGADYVTLDAYFREWSTDAIAQDYRFAFNASNNKAQVLKTFPASNVNANFERKEVSGFELGVSGGVEADSKGPKGKLEARASYSQSRWLTFNTQDYRIERSTKNAQNISFSWARQQYATAESLLNRSTDALWVNTYPVDVNRINPIGYASFVPKMDVIYKASPSESG
;
A
#
# COMPACT_ATOMS: atom_id res chain seq x y z
N GLY A 1 -19.28 -1.86 -25.94
CA GLY A 1 -18.57 -3.08 -26.34
C GLY A 1 -17.60 -3.42 -25.23
N GLY A 2 -17.63 -4.63 -24.70
CA GLY A 2 -16.83 -5.02 -23.53
C GLY A 2 -15.32 -5.10 -23.82
N GLU A 3 -14.50 -4.86 -22.80
CA GLU A 3 -13.02 -4.87 -22.82
C GLU A 3 -12.42 -6.15 -23.43
N ALA A 4 -13.10 -7.28 -23.28
CA ALA A 4 -12.71 -8.57 -23.88
C ALA A 4 -12.75 -8.58 -25.42
N ASN A 5 -13.53 -7.69 -26.06
CA ASN A 5 -13.62 -7.63 -27.53
C ASN A 5 -12.46 -6.83 -28.16
N THR A 6 -11.68 -6.10 -27.36
CA THR A 6 -10.62 -5.20 -27.83
C THR A 6 -9.20 -5.69 -27.53
N LEU A 7 -8.99 -6.41 -26.42
CA LEU A 7 -7.69 -6.94 -26.02
C LEU A 7 -7.87 -8.32 -25.36
N PRO A 8 -7.33 -9.40 -25.93
CA PRO A 8 -7.27 -10.68 -25.25
C PRO A 8 -6.42 -10.58 -23.98
N HIS A 9 -7.02 -10.89 -22.84
CA HIS A 9 -6.35 -10.85 -21.54
C HIS A 9 -6.91 -11.90 -20.59
N VAL A 10 -6.14 -12.24 -19.56
CA VAL A 10 -6.59 -12.99 -18.40
C VAL A 10 -6.69 -12.01 -17.24
N ALA A 11 -7.83 -11.99 -16.54
CA ALA A 11 -8.05 -11.19 -15.35
C ALA A 11 -8.47 -12.08 -14.18
N PHE A 12 -7.84 -11.90 -13.03
CA PHE A 12 -8.23 -12.58 -11.80
C PHE A 12 -7.87 -11.74 -10.57
N TYR A 13 -8.39 -12.14 -9.42
CA TYR A 13 -8.12 -11.51 -8.13
C TYR A 13 -7.33 -12.44 -7.22
N ILE A 14 -6.48 -11.84 -6.39
CA ILE A 14 -5.77 -12.54 -5.31
C ILE A 14 -6.20 -11.93 -3.98
N ASN A 15 -6.86 -12.74 -3.14
CA ASN A 15 -7.26 -12.36 -1.79
C ASN A 15 -6.13 -12.64 -0.80
N VAL A 16 -5.79 -11.64 0.01
CA VAL A 16 -4.81 -11.75 1.10
C VAL A 16 -5.51 -11.38 2.40
N ASN A 17 -5.82 -12.39 3.21
CA ASN A 17 -6.50 -12.23 4.48
C ASN A 17 -5.61 -12.78 5.60
N ARG A 18 -5.36 -11.97 6.64
CA ARG A 18 -4.56 -12.34 7.80
C ARG A 18 -5.07 -11.63 9.04
N ALA A 19 -5.61 -12.39 9.99
CA ALA A 19 -5.83 -11.90 11.35
C ALA A 19 -4.48 -11.79 12.07
N ILE A 20 -4.29 -10.72 12.86
CA ILE A 20 -3.13 -10.51 13.73
C ILE A 20 -3.57 -10.86 15.15
N SER A 21 -2.89 -11.83 15.77
CA SER A 21 -3.30 -12.29 17.10
C SER A 21 -2.95 -11.27 18.18
N ASP A 22 -3.63 -11.36 19.33
CA ASP A 22 -3.27 -10.56 20.51
C ASP A 22 -1.81 -10.75 20.92
N GLU A 23 -1.25 -11.95 20.76
CA GLU A 23 0.15 -12.22 21.06
C GLU A 23 1.09 -11.42 20.15
N GLU A 24 0.80 -11.34 18.85
CA GLU A 24 1.55 -10.53 17.89
C GLU A 24 1.44 -9.02 18.18
N CYS A 25 0.33 -8.61 18.78
CA CYS A 25 0.07 -7.23 19.20
C CYS A 25 0.40 -6.95 20.68
N THR A 26 1.05 -7.88 21.39
CA THR A 26 1.34 -7.73 22.82
C THR A 26 2.72 -7.14 23.09
N PHE A 27 2.74 -6.00 23.79
CA PHE A 27 3.96 -5.28 24.18
C PHE A 27 3.99 -5.02 25.69
N ASP A 28 5.14 -4.56 26.19
CA ASP A 28 5.29 -4.16 27.59
C ASP A 28 4.39 -2.94 27.86
N ASN A 29 3.66 -2.97 28.98
CA ASN A 29 2.79 -1.88 29.40
C ASN A 29 3.56 -0.58 29.70
N SER A 30 4.84 -0.70 30.04
CA SER A 30 5.70 0.40 30.43
C SER A 30 7.05 0.27 29.74
N TRP A 31 7.58 1.38 29.22
CA TRP A 31 8.95 1.42 28.69
C TRP A 31 9.96 1.72 29.80
N LEU A 32 9.60 2.57 30.76
CA LEU A 32 10.44 2.91 31.91
C LEU A 32 10.58 1.74 32.92
N TRP A 33 9.54 0.95 33.12
CA TRP A 33 9.46 -0.14 34.09
C TRP A 33 9.00 -1.46 33.44
N LYS A 34 9.70 -1.88 32.39
CA LYS A 34 9.32 -3.03 31.52
C LYS A 34 8.98 -4.30 32.28
N SER A 35 9.81 -4.67 33.24
CA SER A 35 9.67 -5.91 34.00
C SER A 35 8.57 -5.85 35.06
N ASP A 36 8.16 -4.66 35.47
CA ASP A 36 7.33 -4.48 36.68
C ASP A 36 5.85 -4.26 36.35
N LYS A 37 5.55 -3.73 35.15
CA LYS A 37 4.18 -3.36 34.76
C LYS A 37 3.49 -4.37 33.85
N GLY A 38 4.16 -5.49 33.56
CA GLY A 38 3.62 -6.57 32.73
C GLY A 38 3.37 -6.14 31.28
N ARG A 39 2.52 -6.89 30.58
CA ARG A 39 2.25 -6.74 29.14
C ARG A 39 0.76 -6.69 28.85
N ARG A 40 0.37 -6.18 27.69
CA ARG A 40 -1.00 -6.26 27.16
C ARG A 40 -0.99 -6.25 25.62
N SER A 41 -2.10 -6.65 25.00
CA SER A 41 -2.34 -6.36 23.58
C SER A 41 -2.62 -4.87 23.38
N PHE A 42 -1.97 -4.28 22.38
CA PHE A 42 -2.09 -2.86 22.00
C PHE A 42 -2.99 -2.66 20.77
N CYS A 43 -3.55 -3.75 20.25
CA CYS A 43 -4.46 -3.77 19.12
C CYS A 43 -5.71 -4.58 19.49
N HIS A 44 -6.82 -4.35 18.79
CA HIS A 44 -8.04 -5.14 18.93
C HIS A 44 -8.55 -5.53 17.55
N ASP A 45 -8.83 -6.82 17.35
CA ASP A 45 -9.30 -7.38 16.07
C ASP A 45 -8.44 -6.98 14.85
N ALA A 46 -7.14 -6.82 15.07
CA ALA A 46 -6.19 -6.39 14.06
C ALA A 46 -6.17 -7.36 12.87
N ASN A 47 -6.25 -6.81 11.65
CA ASN A 47 -6.49 -7.59 10.45
C ASN A 47 -5.90 -6.94 9.20
N ILE A 48 -5.47 -7.77 8.25
CA ILE A 48 -5.14 -7.39 6.87
C ILE A 48 -6.08 -8.14 5.94
N SER A 49 -6.87 -7.42 5.15
CA SER A 49 -7.80 -7.99 4.16
C SER A 49 -7.73 -7.21 2.85
N LEU A 50 -6.92 -7.69 1.91
CA LEU A 50 -6.61 -7.02 0.65
C LEU A 50 -7.01 -7.89 -0.54
N ILE A 51 -7.38 -7.25 -1.66
CA ILE A 51 -7.71 -7.93 -2.91
C ILE A 51 -6.91 -7.29 -4.03
N TYR A 52 -5.92 -8.01 -4.55
CA TYR A 52 -5.13 -7.55 -5.69
C TYR A 52 -5.82 -7.90 -7.00
N ARG A 53 -5.89 -6.95 -7.93
CA ARG A 53 -6.29 -7.20 -9.33
C ARG A 53 -5.06 -7.54 -10.15
N VAL A 54 -5.13 -8.67 -10.87
CA VAL A 54 -4.05 -9.12 -11.76
C VAL A 54 -4.56 -9.23 -13.18
N ASN A 55 -3.85 -8.60 -14.11
CA ASN A 55 -4.07 -8.75 -15.54
C ASN A 55 -2.82 -9.32 -16.21
N LEU A 56 -3.02 -10.37 -17.01
CA LEU A 56 -2.03 -10.93 -17.92
C LEU A 56 -2.45 -10.62 -19.34
N GLU A 57 -1.63 -9.88 -20.06
CA GLU A 57 -1.99 -9.36 -21.38
C GLU A 57 -0.74 -9.23 -22.28
N ARG A 58 -0.96 -9.12 -23.59
CA ARG A 58 0.12 -8.90 -24.56
C ARG A 58 -0.04 -7.52 -25.19
N SER A 59 1.04 -6.74 -25.17
CA SER A 59 1.16 -5.54 -25.98
C SER A 59 1.92 -5.88 -27.26
N LEU A 60 1.44 -5.38 -28.39
CA LEU A 60 2.16 -5.41 -29.66
C LEU A 60 2.80 -4.04 -29.92
N GLN A 61 3.85 -3.99 -30.74
CA GLN A 61 4.43 -2.70 -31.12
C GLN A 61 3.52 -1.94 -32.08
N TYR A 62 3.12 -0.73 -31.69
CA TYR A 62 2.32 0.19 -32.51
C TYR A 62 2.77 1.63 -32.33
N GLY A 63 3.08 2.33 -33.42
CA GLY A 63 3.55 3.73 -33.42
C GLY A 63 4.98 3.89 -33.93
N ILE A 64 5.51 5.12 -33.86
CA ILE A 64 6.89 5.45 -34.28
C ILE A 64 7.89 5.25 -33.14
N VAL A 65 9.15 4.98 -33.47
CA VAL A 65 10.23 4.76 -32.48
C VAL A 65 10.31 5.96 -31.52
N GLY A 66 10.21 5.69 -30.21
CA GLY A 66 10.22 6.72 -29.16
C GLY A 66 8.84 7.06 -28.56
N SER A 67 7.75 6.75 -29.26
CA SER A 67 6.37 6.88 -28.74
C SER A 67 5.50 5.64 -29.01
N ALA A 68 6.11 4.56 -29.53
CA ALA A 68 5.43 3.31 -29.79
C ALA A 68 5.08 2.57 -28.49
N THR A 69 3.94 1.87 -28.51
CA THR A 69 3.64 0.83 -27.52
C THR A 69 4.69 -0.29 -27.60
N PRO A 70 5.06 -0.92 -26.47
CA PRO A 70 6.07 -1.97 -26.48
C PRO A 70 5.52 -3.28 -27.04
N ASP A 71 6.28 -4.02 -27.86
CA ASP A 71 6.01 -5.46 -28.03
C ASP A 71 6.53 -6.19 -26.79
N ALA A 72 5.61 -6.66 -25.94
CA ALA A 72 5.95 -7.28 -24.66
C ALA A 72 4.79 -8.11 -24.11
N LYS A 73 5.14 -9.12 -23.29
CA LYS A 73 4.19 -9.77 -22.38
C LYS A 73 4.09 -8.93 -21.11
N ILE A 74 2.88 -8.67 -20.63
CA ILE A 74 2.60 -7.74 -19.54
C ILE A 74 1.94 -8.48 -18.38
N VAL A 75 2.41 -8.18 -17.16
CA VAL A 75 1.78 -8.56 -15.91
C VAL A 75 1.49 -7.29 -15.13
N ARG A 76 0.22 -6.94 -14.97
CA ARG A 76 -0.22 -5.77 -14.22
C ARG A 76 -0.84 -6.21 -12.91
N ILE A 77 -0.37 -5.65 -11.81
CA ILE A 77 -0.83 -5.95 -10.45
C ILE A 77 -1.22 -4.62 -9.80
N SER A 78 -2.47 -4.50 -9.35
CA SER A 78 -2.98 -3.27 -8.75
C SER A 78 -3.81 -3.50 -7.50
N LEU A 79 -3.79 -2.49 -6.63
CA LEU A 79 -4.79 -2.23 -5.60
C LEU A 79 -5.40 -0.88 -5.97
N ASP A 80 -6.64 -0.90 -6.42
CA ASP A 80 -7.29 0.26 -7.04
C ASP A 80 -8.68 0.52 -6.45
N ASP A 81 -9.34 1.58 -6.88
CA ASP A 81 -10.64 1.98 -6.32
C ASP A 81 -11.72 0.91 -6.52
N ASP A 82 -11.62 0.08 -7.57
CA ASP A 82 -12.63 -0.92 -7.91
C ASP A 82 -12.40 -2.26 -7.18
N SER A 83 -11.17 -2.53 -6.74
CA SER A 83 -10.78 -3.84 -6.19
C SER A 83 -9.62 -3.71 -5.21
N THR A 84 -9.95 -3.47 -3.94
CA THR A 84 -8.95 -3.16 -2.90
C THR A 84 -9.02 -4.05 -1.66
N GLY A 85 -10.17 -4.70 -1.41
CA GLY A 85 -10.45 -5.38 -0.14
C GLY A 85 -10.97 -4.43 0.95
N ALA A 86 -11.02 -4.92 2.19
CA ALA A 86 -11.47 -4.13 3.35
C ALA A 86 -10.36 -3.21 3.92
N GLY A 87 -9.09 -3.52 3.62
CA GLY A 87 -7.93 -2.74 4.07
C GLY A 87 -7.19 -3.39 5.24
N ILE A 88 -6.48 -2.56 6.00
CA ILE A 88 -5.73 -2.92 7.19
C ILE A 88 -6.36 -2.19 8.40
N HIS A 89 -6.60 -2.95 9.46
CA HIS A 89 -7.19 -2.49 10.72
C HIS A 89 -6.30 -2.91 11.89
N LEU A 90 -6.19 -2.04 12.91
CA LEU A 90 -5.47 -2.28 14.16
C LEU A 90 -6.35 -2.06 15.40
N ASN A 91 -7.16 -0.99 15.41
CA ASN A 91 -8.01 -0.62 16.54
C ASN A 91 -9.22 0.18 16.03
N ASP A 92 -10.36 0.12 16.72
CA ASP A 92 -11.48 1.03 16.45
C ASP A 92 -11.26 2.43 17.03
N GLN A 93 -10.59 2.49 18.19
CA GLN A 93 -10.26 3.70 18.93
C GLN A 93 -8.94 3.51 19.67
N LEU A 94 -8.26 4.60 20.00
CA LEU A 94 -7.02 4.57 20.76
C LEU A 94 -7.29 4.90 22.23
N SER A 95 -6.94 3.98 23.12
CA SER A 95 -6.96 4.18 24.57
C SER A 95 -5.53 4.23 25.14
N TYR A 96 -5.43 4.41 26.46
CA TYR A 96 -4.15 4.44 27.16
C TYR A 96 -4.27 3.86 28.57
N ARG A 97 -3.12 3.48 29.14
CA ARG A 97 -2.98 3.16 30.57
C ARG A 97 -1.85 3.98 31.17
N GLN A 98 -2.06 4.42 32.40
CA GLN A 98 -1.07 5.14 33.19
C GLN A 98 -0.29 4.17 34.09
N PHE A 99 1.01 4.40 34.21
CA PHE A 99 1.91 3.72 35.14
C PHE A 99 2.71 4.77 35.94
N GLY A 100 3.22 4.37 37.09
CA GLY A 100 4.05 5.20 37.94
C GLY A 100 5.16 4.41 38.61
N ALA A 101 6.16 5.13 39.11
CA ALA A 101 7.26 4.54 39.87
C ALA A 101 6.73 3.93 41.17
N ASP A 102 7.22 2.74 41.53
CA ASP A 102 6.91 2.09 42.82
C ASP A 102 7.90 2.51 43.93
N TYR A 103 8.67 3.56 43.68
CA TYR A 103 9.69 4.12 44.56
C TYR A 103 9.56 5.65 44.62
N VAL A 104 10.11 6.24 45.68
CA VAL A 104 10.09 7.70 45.88
C VAL A 104 11.01 8.36 44.85
N THR A 105 10.50 9.39 44.18
CA THR A 105 11.23 10.17 43.18
C THR A 105 11.38 11.63 43.62
N LEU A 106 12.59 12.19 43.52
CA LEU A 106 12.84 13.62 43.71
C LEU A 106 13.09 14.33 42.37
N ASP A 107 13.99 13.77 41.55
CA ASP A 107 14.32 14.26 40.20
C ASP A 107 14.52 13.06 39.26
N ALA A 108 13.41 12.49 38.79
CA ALA A 108 13.38 11.34 37.91
C ALA A 108 11.99 11.22 37.24
N TYR A 109 11.89 10.37 36.23
CA TYR A 109 10.58 9.96 35.72
C TYR A 109 9.79 9.22 36.81
N PHE A 110 8.54 9.65 37.02
CA PHE A 110 7.67 9.13 38.06
C PHE A 110 6.31 8.69 37.52
N ARG A 111 5.99 9.03 36.27
CA ARG A 111 4.79 8.59 35.54
C ARG A 111 5.10 8.30 34.08
N GLU A 112 4.33 7.39 33.51
CA GLU A 112 4.34 7.03 32.10
C GLU A 112 2.92 6.72 31.62
N TRP A 113 2.67 6.93 30.33
CA TRP A 113 1.45 6.47 29.68
C TRP A 113 1.82 5.63 28.47
N SER A 114 1.25 4.43 28.38
CA SER A 114 1.29 3.64 27.15
C SER A 114 -0.05 3.73 26.45
N THR A 115 0.00 4.27 25.24
CA THR A 115 -1.14 4.43 24.33
C THR A 115 -1.21 3.22 23.42
N ASP A 116 -2.41 2.83 23.00
CA ASP A 116 -2.61 1.74 22.05
C ASP A 116 -1.86 2.00 20.73
N ALA A 117 -1.54 0.92 20.02
CA ALA A 117 -0.61 0.97 18.90
C ALA A 117 -1.24 1.58 17.65
N ILE A 118 -0.37 2.23 16.87
CA ILE A 118 -0.67 2.74 15.54
C ILE A 118 0.39 2.27 14.55
N ALA A 119 0.06 2.26 13.27
CA ALA A 119 1.00 1.86 12.22
C ALA A 119 2.08 2.95 12.04
N GLN A 120 3.33 2.64 12.36
CA GLN A 120 4.45 3.53 12.02
C GLN A 120 4.67 3.58 10.50
N ASP A 121 4.47 2.45 9.84
CA ASP A 121 4.40 2.35 8.39
C ASP A 121 3.45 1.24 7.92
N TYR A 122 2.98 1.35 6.67
CA TYR A 122 2.40 0.25 5.91
C TYR A 122 3.23 0.01 4.66
N ARG A 123 3.71 -1.23 4.47
CA ARG A 123 4.69 -1.54 3.41
C ARG A 123 4.24 -2.68 2.49
N PHE A 124 4.38 -2.43 1.20
CA PHE A 124 4.04 -3.35 0.12
C PHE A 124 5.26 -3.57 -0.76
N ALA A 125 5.64 -4.82 -0.97
CA ALA A 125 6.81 -5.17 -1.77
C ALA A 125 6.42 -6.15 -2.90
N PHE A 126 6.83 -5.82 -4.11
CA PHE A 126 6.62 -6.61 -5.32
C PHE A 126 7.97 -7.08 -5.81
N ASN A 127 8.06 -8.37 -6.12
CA ASN A 127 9.30 -8.98 -6.57
C ASN A 127 9.02 -10.02 -7.64
N ALA A 128 9.74 -9.93 -8.76
CA ALA A 128 9.81 -11.05 -9.70
C ALA A 128 10.82 -12.09 -9.19
N SER A 129 10.46 -13.37 -9.28
CA SER A 129 11.30 -14.48 -8.81
C SER A 129 12.56 -14.72 -9.66
N ASN A 130 12.58 -14.17 -10.88
CA ASN A 130 13.69 -14.26 -11.82
C ASN A 130 13.83 -12.96 -12.62
N ASN A 131 14.81 -12.91 -13.51
CA ASN A 131 15.11 -11.72 -14.33
C ASN A 131 14.29 -11.60 -15.62
N LYS A 132 13.38 -12.55 -15.92
CA LYS A 132 12.53 -12.53 -17.12
C LYS A 132 11.51 -11.39 -17.08
N ALA A 133 11.03 -11.07 -15.89
CA ALA A 133 10.13 -9.95 -15.67
C ALA A 133 10.89 -8.73 -15.09
N GLN A 134 10.60 -7.55 -15.64
CA GLN A 134 11.16 -6.29 -15.17
C GLN A 134 10.05 -5.26 -14.99
N VAL A 135 10.15 -4.43 -13.97
CA VAL A 135 9.24 -3.31 -13.73
C VAL A 135 9.32 -2.36 -14.91
N LEU A 136 8.19 -2.18 -15.62
CA LEU A 136 8.04 -1.25 -16.72
C LEU A 136 7.60 0.12 -16.22
N LYS A 137 6.56 0.15 -15.40
CA LYS A 137 5.95 1.37 -14.87
C LYS A 137 5.27 1.06 -13.55
N THR A 138 5.21 2.07 -12.68
CA THR A 138 4.38 2.00 -11.47
C THR A 138 3.58 3.27 -11.26
N PHE A 139 2.56 3.13 -10.43
CA PHE A 139 1.84 4.22 -9.81
C PHE A 139 1.79 4.00 -8.28
N PRO A 140 2.22 4.97 -7.45
CA PRO A 140 2.84 6.23 -7.84
C PRO A 140 4.19 6.03 -8.56
N ALA A 141 4.54 6.96 -9.44
CA ALA A 141 5.78 6.91 -10.23
C ALA A 141 7.01 7.38 -9.41
N SER A 142 6.77 8.19 -8.37
CA SER A 142 7.77 8.74 -7.47
C SER A 142 7.25 8.72 -6.02
N ASN A 143 8.03 9.26 -5.10
CA ASN A 143 7.54 9.54 -3.75
C ASN A 143 6.35 10.52 -3.78
N VAL A 144 5.48 10.41 -2.78
CA VAL A 144 4.33 11.30 -2.56
C VAL A 144 4.40 11.82 -1.14
N ASN A 145 4.19 13.12 -0.93
CA ASN A 145 4.26 13.73 0.40
C ASN A 145 3.01 13.39 1.26
N ALA A 146 3.10 13.64 2.56
CA ALA A 146 1.93 13.68 3.45
C ALA A 146 0.97 14.82 3.09
N ASN A 147 -0.27 14.72 3.58
CA ASN A 147 -1.38 15.61 3.26
C ASN A 147 -1.66 15.74 1.76
N PHE A 148 -1.42 14.65 1.02
CA PHE A 148 -1.72 14.57 -0.40
C PHE A 148 -3.07 13.89 -0.59
N GLU A 149 -3.99 14.60 -1.22
CA GLU A 149 -5.30 14.07 -1.60
C GLU A 149 -5.52 14.29 -3.10
N ARG A 150 -5.58 13.20 -3.86
CA ARG A 150 -5.88 13.25 -5.29
C ARG A 150 -6.39 11.93 -5.82
N LYS A 151 -7.37 12.01 -6.71
CA LYS A 151 -7.72 10.90 -7.60
C LYS A 151 -6.85 10.94 -8.84
N GLU A 152 -6.12 9.87 -9.08
CA GLU A 152 -5.19 9.73 -10.20
C GLU A 152 -5.58 8.56 -11.10
N VAL A 153 -5.21 8.66 -12.37
CA VAL A 153 -5.45 7.61 -13.37
C VAL A 153 -4.12 7.02 -13.78
N SER A 154 -3.90 5.74 -13.46
CA SER A 154 -2.80 4.98 -14.04
C SER A 154 -3.23 4.41 -15.39
N GLY A 155 -2.90 5.14 -16.46
CA GLY A 155 -3.06 4.68 -17.84
C GLY A 155 -1.86 3.86 -18.32
N PHE A 156 -2.13 2.80 -19.07
CA PHE A 156 -1.13 2.02 -19.80
C PHE A 156 -1.63 1.76 -21.23
N GLU A 157 -0.83 2.09 -22.23
CA GLU A 157 -1.17 1.90 -23.64
C GLU A 157 -0.57 0.59 -24.18
N LEU A 158 -1.42 -0.22 -24.79
CA LEU A 158 -1.06 -1.49 -25.44
C LEU A 158 -1.35 -1.42 -26.94
N GLY A 159 -0.46 -1.95 -27.77
CA GLY A 159 -0.78 -2.16 -29.18
C GLY A 159 -1.64 -3.41 -29.34
N VAL A 160 -2.74 -3.29 -30.09
CA VAL A 160 -3.74 -4.36 -30.29
C VAL A 160 -3.95 -4.67 -31.77
N SER A 161 -4.25 -5.94 -32.07
CA SER A 161 -4.64 -6.36 -33.41
C SER A 161 -6.12 -6.04 -33.63
N GLY A 162 -6.43 -5.23 -34.64
CA GLY A 162 -7.82 -4.94 -35.03
C GLY A 162 -8.39 -6.04 -35.92
N GLY A 163 -9.51 -6.64 -35.49
CA GLY A 163 -10.53 -7.37 -36.26
C GLY A 163 -10.05 -8.39 -37.31
N VAL A 164 -10.43 -9.67 -37.13
CA VAL A 164 -10.17 -10.71 -38.13
C VAL A 164 -11.18 -10.60 -39.28
N GLU A 165 -10.72 -10.43 -40.53
CA GLU A 165 -11.54 -10.72 -41.70
C GLU A 165 -11.75 -12.24 -41.77
N ALA A 166 -12.99 -12.69 -41.58
CA ALA A 166 -13.36 -14.08 -41.75
C ALA A 166 -13.74 -14.34 -43.22
N ASP A 167 -12.97 -15.17 -43.92
CA ASP A 167 -13.37 -15.74 -45.21
C ASP A 167 -13.93 -17.18 -45.03
N SER A 168 -14.49 -17.74 -46.11
CA SER A 168 -15.08 -19.08 -46.15
C SER A 168 -14.11 -20.24 -45.87
N LYS A 169 -12.81 -19.98 -45.68
CA LYS A 169 -11.75 -20.96 -45.37
C LYS A 169 -11.20 -20.81 -43.94
N GLY A 170 -11.81 -19.97 -43.11
CA GLY A 170 -11.44 -19.75 -41.70
C GLY A 170 -10.69 -18.44 -41.46
N PRO A 171 -10.46 -18.08 -40.18
CA PRO A 171 -9.81 -16.82 -39.82
C PRO A 171 -8.36 -16.76 -40.31
N LYS A 172 -8.07 -15.87 -41.27
CA LYS A 172 -6.71 -15.57 -41.76
C LYS A 172 -6.22 -14.26 -41.17
N GLY A 173 -5.88 -14.27 -39.89
CA GLY A 173 -5.33 -13.09 -39.19
C GLY A 173 -3.82 -13.17 -39.07
N LYS A 174 -3.08 -12.20 -39.61
CA LYS A 174 -1.70 -11.93 -39.18
C LYS A 174 -1.75 -11.06 -37.92
N LEU A 175 -1.02 -11.46 -36.88
CA LEU A 175 -1.00 -10.75 -35.60
C LEU A 175 -0.11 -9.50 -35.72
N GLU A 176 -0.70 -8.40 -36.17
CA GLU A 176 -0.04 -7.09 -36.29
C GLU A 176 -0.86 -6.04 -35.53
N ALA A 177 -0.18 -5.11 -34.86
CA ALA A 177 -0.84 -4.03 -34.16
C ALA A 177 -1.44 -3.03 -35.16
N ARG A 178 -2.74 -2.74 -35.02
CA ARG A 178 -3.47 -1.81 -35.89
C ARG A 178 -4.02 -0.59 -35.15
N ALA A 179 -4.07 -0.66 -33.82
CA ALA A 179 -4.51 0.42 -32.94
C ALA A 179 -3.77 0.34 -31.60
N SER A 180 -3.84 1.40 -30.81
CA SER A 180 -3.52 1.38 -29.37
C SER A 180 -4.80 1.31 -28.54
N TYR A 181 -4.70 0.66 -27.38
CA TYR A 181 -5.75 0.59 -26.36
C TYR A 181 -5.19 1.09 -25.03
N SER A 182 -5.88 2.04 -24.40
CA SER A 182 -5.48 2.59 -23.10
C SER A 182 -6.25 1.92 -21.97
N GLN A 183 -5.56 1.10 -21.18
CA GLN A 183 -6.12 0.48 -19.99
C GLN A 183 -5.87 1.36 -18.77
N SER A 184 -6.94 1.84 -18.16
CA SER A 184 -6.89 2.78 -17.02
C SER A 184 -7.22 2.10 -15.68
N ARG A 185 -6.58 2.58 -14.61
CA ARG A 185 -6.89 2.24 -13.22
C ARG A 185 -7.06 3.52 -12.42
N TRP A 186 -8.16 3.65 -11.71
CA TRP A 186 -8.43 4.78 -10.83
C TRP A 186 -7.85 4.52 -9.44
N LEU A 187 -7.08 5.48 -8.95
CA LEU A 187 -6.36 5.40 -7.69
C LEU A 187 -6.64 6.66 -6.88
N THR A 188 -7.40 6.55 -5.80
CA THR A 188 -7.65 7.65 -4.88
C THR A 188 -6.64 7.64 -3.75
N PHE A 189 -5.71 8.60 -3.76
CA PHE A 189 -4.75 8.80 -2.68
C PHE A 189 -5.33 9.78 -1.67
N ASN A 190 -5.35 9.37 -0.40
CA ASN A 190 -5.48 10.27 0.74
C ASN A 190 -4.41 9.85 1.75
N THR A 191 -3.29 10.57 1.76
CA THR A 191 -2.11 10.14 2.53
C THR A 191 -2.13 10.62 3.98
N GLN A 192 -2.87 11.69 4.29
CA GLN A 192 -3.01 12.29 5.63
C GLN A 192 -1.64 12.40 6.33
N ASP A 193 -1.43 11.64 7.43
CA ASP A 193 -0.19 11.65 8.20
C ASP A 193 1.03 11.07 7.47
N TYR A 194 0.82 10.30 6.41
CA TYR A 194 1.83 9.43 5.82
C TYR A 194 2.39 10.02 4.53
N ARG A 195 3.70 9.85 4.29
CA ARG A 195 4.28 9.99 2.96
C ARG A 195 4.43 8.62 2.31
N ILE A 196 4.37 8.57 0.99
CA ILE A 196 4.64 7.35 0.24
C ILE A 196 6.10 7.38 -0.23
N GLU A 197 6.89 6.44 0.27
CA GLU A 197 8.25 6.20 -0.15
C GLU A 197 8.27 5.07 -1.18
N ARG A 198 8.69 5.41 -2.41
CA ARG A 198 8.90 4.45 -3.48
C ARG A 198 10.37 4.06 -3.51
N SER A 199 10.66 2.77 -3.35
CA SER A 199 12.03 2.25 -3.42
C SER A 199 12.15 1.16 -4.48
N THR A 200 13.18 1.25 -5.32
CA THR A 200 13.50 0.29 -6.37
C THR A 200 14.93 -0.20 -6.14
N LYS A 201 15.08 -1.47 -5.75
CA LYS A 201 16.42 -2.06 -5.49
C LYS A 201 17.10 -2.53 -6.78
N ASN A 202 16.30 -3.01 -7.73
CA ASN A 202 16.73 -3.50 -9.04
C ASN A 202 15.53 -3.54 -9.99
N ALA A 203 15.71 -4.05 -11.22
CA ALA A 203 14.65 -4.10 -12.22
C ALA A 203 13.49 -5.04 -11.86
N GLN A 204 13.64 -5.95 -10.90
CA GLN A 204 12.64 -6.94 -10.50
C GLN A 204 11.86 -6.51 -9.25
N ASN A 205 12.44 -5.62 -8.44
CA ASN A 205 11.99 -5.32 -7.11
C ASN A 205 11.55 -3.87 -6.95
N ILE A 206 10.33 -3.69 -6.45
CA ILE A 206 9.79 -2.39 -6.07
C ILE A 206 9.00 -2.48 -4.77
N SER A 207 9.06 -1.43 -3.97
CA SER A 207 8.25 -1.32 -2.75
C SER A 207 7.68 0.08 -2.58
N PHE A 208 6.53 0.13 -1.92
CA PHE A 208 5.84 1.34 -1.49
C PHE A 208 5.63 1.27 0.01
N SER A 209 6.11 2.29 0.71
CA SER A 209 5.97 2.41 2.16
C SER A 209 5.21 3.69 2.47
N TRP A 210 4.02 3.56 3.07
CA TRP A 210 3.35 4.68 3.71
C TRP A 210 4.00 4.86 5.06
N ALA A 211 4.92 5.81 5.20
CA ALA A 211 5.65 6.09 6.43
C ALA A 211 5.09 7.34 7.11
N ARG A 212 4.85 7.32 8.42
CA ARG A 212 4.38 8.50 9.15
C ARG A 212 5.36 9.67 8.97
N GLN A 213 4.84 10.81 8.52
CA GLN A 213 5.56 12.07 8.38
C GLN A 213 5.00 13.14 9.31
N GLN A 214 3.67 13.27 9.39
CA GLN A 214 3.02 14.09 10.41
C GLN A 214 2.86 13.27 11.69
N TYR A 215 3.11 13.92 12.82
CA TYR A 215 2.97 13.31 14.15
C TYR A 215 3.64 11.93 14.26
N ALA A 216 4.88 11.84 13.78
CA ALA A 216 5.62 10.58 13.62
C ALA A 216 6.33 10.10 14.90
N THR A 217 6.37 10.93 15.95
CA THR A 217 7.02 10.63 17.23
C THR A 217 6.06 10.81 18.39
N ALA A 218 6.27 10.08 19.49
CA ALA A 218 5.48 10.26 20.72
C ALA A 218 5.54 11.71 21.23
N GLU A 219 6.71 12.36 21.12
CA GLU A 219 6.91 13.77 21.50
C GLU A 219 5.97 14.72 20.74
N SER A 220 5.79 14.51 19.43
CA SER A 220 4.92 15.36 18.61
C SER A 220 3.43 15.25 18.95
N LEU A 221 3.04 14.24 19.73
CA LEU A 221 1.68 14.04 20.21
C LEU A 221 1.40 14.77 21.52
N LEU A 222 2.44 15.26 22.22
CA LEU A 222 2.26 16.01 23.44
C LEU A 222 1.54 17.33 23.16
N ASN A 223 0.50 17.62 23.94
CA ASN A 223 -0.19 18.90 23.94
C ASN A 223 0.18 19.78 25.14
N ARG A 224 1.08 19.28 26.00
CA ARG A 224 1.48 19.87 27.27
C ARG A 224 2.96 19.60 27.49
N SER A 225 3.66 20.58 28.07
CA SER A 225 5.11 20.49 28.33
C SER A 225 5.45 20.47 29.82
N THR A 226 4.80 21.31 30.63
CA THR A 226 5.05 21.40 32.07
C THR A 226 3.75 21.54 32.86
N ASP A 227 3.77 21.02 34.09
CA ASP A 227 2.67 21.13 35.04
C ASP A 227 3.18 21.05 36.48
N ALA A 228 2.35 21.49 37.42
CA ALA A 228 2.57 21.25 38.84
C ALA A 228 2.38 19.76 39.21
N LEU A 229 3.07 19.29 40.25
CA LEU A 229 3.10 17.85 40.61
C LEU A 229 1.72 17.23 40.87
N TRP A 230 0.75 18.02 41.35
CA TRP A 230 -0.61 17.56 41.64
C TRP A 230 -1.46 17.32 40.38
N VAL A 231 -1.01 17.78 39.21
CA VAL A 231 -1.69 17.52 37.94
C VAL A 231 -1.40 16.09 37.51
N ASN A 232 -2.44 15.28 37.35
CA ASN A 232 -2.35 13.94 36.79
C ASN A 232 -3.36 13.77 35.66
N THR A 233 -2.96 14.12 34.44
CA THR A 233 -3.80 13.97 33.24
C THR A 233 -2.94 13.51 32.08
N TYR A 234 -3.58 12.85 31.11
CA TYR A 234 -2.92 12.34 29.91
C TYR A 234 -2.36 13.50 29.08
N PRO A 235 -1.04 13.56 28.81
CA PRO A 235 -0.41 14.71 28.19
C PRO A 235 -0.40 14.65 26.66
N VAL A 236 -1.14 13.72 26.05
CA VAL A 236 -1.16 13.44 24.62
C VAL A 236 -2.50 13.84 24.03
N ASP A 237 -2.45 14.54 22.89
CA ASP A 237 -3.63 14.81 22.06
C ASP A 237 -3.78 13.73 20.99
N VAL A 238 -4.58 12.72 21.31
CA VAL A 238 -4.92 11.60 20.43
C VAL A 238 -5.61 12.05 19.13
N ASN A 239 -6.25 13.23 19.10
CA ASN A 239 -6.90 13.73 17.89
C ASN A 239 -5.92 14.14 16.78
N ARG A 240 -4.62 14.26 17.11
CA ARG A 240 -3.56 14.46 16.11
C ARG A 240 -3.28 13.20 15.29
N ILE A 241 -3.70 12.03 15.77
CA ILE A 241 -3.49 10.76 15.09
C ILE A 241 -4.67 10.51 14.17
N ASN A 242 -4.43 10.58 12.87
CA ASN A 242 -5.49 10.34 11.91
C ASN A 242 -5.94 8.85 11.89
N PRO A 243 -7.24 8.57 11.69
CA PRO A 243 -7.79 7.20 11.68
C PRO A 243 -7.13 6.24 10.68
N ILE A 244 -6.52 6.75 9.62
CA ILE A 244 -5.73 5.95 8.67
C ILE A 244 -4.57 5.19 9.35
N GLY A 245 -4.11 5.63 10.52
CA GLY A 245 -3.04 4.98 11.26
C GLY A 245 -3.47 3.78 12.12
N TYR A 246 -4.78 3.52 12.27
CA TYR A 246 -5.26 2.44 13.14
C TYR A 246 -6.64 1.86 12.79
N ALA A 247 -7.60 2.68 12.34
CA ALA A 247 -8.98 2.24 12.13
C ALA A 247 -9.20 1.63 10.74
N SER A 248 -8.69 2.27 9.69
CA SER A 248 -8.81 1.73 8.34
C SER A 248 -7.77 2.35 7.41
N PHE A 249 -6.91 1.50 6.88
CA PHE A 249 -5.97 1.88 5.83
C PHE A 249 -6.23 1.08 4.56
N VAL A 250 -6.47 1.79 3.46
CA VAL A 250 -6.71 1.18 2.14
C VAL A 250 -5.62 1.65 1.17
N PRO A 251 -4.60 0.82 0.89
CA PRO A 251 -3.52 1.19 -0.01
C PRO A 251 -3.99 1.27 -1.47
N LYS A 252 -3.42 2.21 -2.23
CA LYS A 252 -3.60 2.31 -3.69
C LYS A 252 -2.27 2.31 -4.41
N MET A 253 -2.10 1.41 -5.36
CA MET A 253 -0.90 1.33 -6.21
C MET A 253 -1.14 0.47 -7.45
N ASP A 254 -0.29 0.66 -8.45
CA ASP A 254 -0.29 -0.09 -9.70
C ASP A 254 1.16 -0.43 -10.08
N VAL A 255 1.42 -1.69 -10.41
CA VAL A 255 2.74 -2.19 -10.78
C VAL A 255 2.62 -2.97 -12.07
N ILE A 256 3.32 -2.52 -13.10
CA ILE A 256 3.33 -3.14 -14.42
C ILE A 256 4.70 -3.73 -14.65
N TYR A 257 4.76 -5.06 -14.78
CA TYR A 257 5.92 -5.80 -15.23
C TYR A 257 5.83 -6.09 -16.73
N LYS A 258 6.99 -6.18 -17.37
CA LYS A 258 7.14 -6.64 -18.76
C LYS A 258 8.11 -7.82 -18.85
N ALA A 259 7.89 -8.65 -19.86
CA ALA A 259 8.81 -9.68 -20.32
C ALA A 259 8.94 -9.63 -21.86
N SER A 260 10.01 -10.25 -22.40
CA SER A 260 10.23 -10.32 -23.84
C SER A 260 9.05 -10.99 -24.57
N PRO A 261 8.69 -10.58 -25.80
CA PRO A 261 7.68 -11.25 -26.62
C PRO A 261 7.93 -12.76 -26.80
N SER A 262 9.21 -13.14 -26.87
CA SER A 262 9.67 -14.52 -27.05
C SER A 262 10.00 -15.24 -25.73
N GLU A 263 9.77 -14.60 -24.58
CA GLU A 263 10.08 -15.18 -23.27
C GLU A 263 9.34 -16.50 -23.04
N SER A 264 9.95 -17.47 -22.36
CA SER A 264 9.38 -18.80 -22.16
C SER A 264 9.69 -19.40 -20.79
N GLY A 265 8.97 -20.47 -20.41
CA GLY A 265 9.17 -21.27 -19.20
C GLY A 265 8.62 -20.64 -17.94
#